data_AF-A0A095A7H0-F1
#
_entry.id   AF-A0A095A7H0-F1
#
_cell.length_a   1.000
_cell.length_b   1.000
_cell.length_c   1.000
_cell.angle_alpha   90.00
_cell.angle_beta   90.00
_cell.angle_gamma   90.00
#
_symmetry.space_group_name_H-M   'P 1'
#
loop_
_entity.id
_entity.type
_entity.pdbx_description
1 polymer ?
#
loop_
_entity_poly.entity_id
_entity_poly.type
_entity_poly.pdbx_seq_one_letter_code
_entity_poly.pdbx_strand_id
1 'polypeptide(L)'
;MEKGILLEALVILGFRVPQPINVQFNFLQSLLVNVYGPWCGQDPYNVTPLSELLRSCESGAPGLVAVLGLDKPSDQLGNFESPYVQTRINLNHNVRSLLAVCRRLAEPCNNQQLENISLPILEPVLSPVLHVLRAFNELWLPETLKLVHPTLLPVLQHTDEIQLCLLNSQFQIILKSVDVTNPSLHRLRTFLNDCHENLMGIVGFLFVSLGSKFYRLPTEQLRIALHDGCCAAFEHLPDLKLNSLLRSILRQFIRQCPRQYFETAIAPLVPPVIEAAIKRTEARWNELIMAERRICDDEKAVAAELVLDRSTRLLSRTCLDILRLIYTFNGYEISEQFNPPKEDDGECDDDNDDVDMSESICANGQSGTNSSLGHLTKLLANMHAMSSEPDYNAQNLPSDPLFLRSLTKILAWPDTSICSKAAQWISILVEMLTNTVTQTNCGPKIATTHLSPNIAEFILFGILCGLHVNGKNAENALNCLLYAGIKTYLSVDIIVARQNLRSVIIRVLMDTLNGDKTKEGQIQQQIQIFEEKMFGNRDKPATMRARRDAFKKIVDPIIGVPLSQRFRNEFQIHSIPPLHRPKWIRIREKRDTSHIENDFGLTNLFTNATN
;
A
#
# COMPACT_ATOMS: atom_id res chain seq x y z
N MET A 1 10.23 19.31 18.58
CA MET A 1 9.95 19.67 17.19
C MET A 1 10.94 20.73 16.73
N GLU A 2 10.98 21.90 17.37
CA GLU A 2 11.90 23.01 17.05
C GLU A 2 13.38 22.62 16.90
N LYS A 3 13.94 21.88 17.88
CA LYS A 3 15.32 21.37 17.79
C LYS A 3 15.57 20.48 16.56
N GLY A 4 14.58 19.69 16.16
CA GLY A 4 14.67 18.82 14.99
C GLY A 4 14.72 19.63 13.70
N ILE A 5 13.86 20.64 13.57
CA ILE A 5 13.84 21.56 12.41
C ILE A 5 15.18 22.29 12.28
N LEU A 6 15.73 22.77 13.40
CA LEU A 6 17.05 23.41 13.40
C LEU A 6 18.16 22.44 12.96
N LEU A 7 18.14 21.20 13.46
CA LEU A 7 19.08 20.17 13.01
C LEU A 7 18.95 19.90 11.50
N GLU A 8 17.73 19.78 10.98
CA GLU A 8 17.51 19.59 9.53
C GLU A 8 18.13 20.73 8.71
N ALA A 9 17.89 21.98 9.12
CA ALA A 9 18.45 23.15 8.46
C ALA A 9 19.99 23.16 8.49
N LEU A 10 20.60 22.80 9.62
CA LEU A 10 22.05 22.75 9.76
C LEU A 10 22.67 21.63 8.91
N VAL A 11 22.01 20.47 8.78
CA VAL A 11 22.46 19.38 7.90
C VAL A 11 22.42 19.82 6.43
N ILE A 12 21.33 20.47 6.00
CA ILE A 12 21.21 21.02 4.64
C ILE A 12 22.35 22.01 4.35
N LEU A 13 22.63 22.92 5.30
CA LEU A 13 23.72 23.88 5.17
C LEU A 13 25.08 23.15 5.07
N GLY A 14 25.30 22.12 5.89
CA GLY A 14 26.52 21.31 5.86
C GLY A 14 26.83 20.70 4.48
N PHE A 15 25.80 20.25 3.76
CA PHE A 15 25.97 19.75 2.38
C PHE A 15 26.17 20.84 1.34
N ARG A 16 25.55 22.01 1.51
CA ARG A 16 25.54 23.08 0.50
C ARG A 16 26.71 24.07 0.60
N VAL A 17 27.40 24.10 1.74
CA VAL A 17 28.57 24.97 1.93
C VAL A 17 29.69 24.54 0.96
N PRO A 18 30.24 25.44 0.11
CA PRO A 18 31.24 25.12 -0.90
C PRO A 18 32.62 24.91 -0.28
N GLN A 19 32.79 23.78 0.41
CA GLN A 19 34.01 23.38 1.11
C GLN A 19 34.39 21.96 0.67
N PRO A 20 35.67 21.55 0.83
CA PRO A 20 36.10 20.19 0.55
C PRO A 20 35.29 19.17 1.34
N ILE A 21 35.05 17.99 0.75
CA ILE A 21 34.18 16.95 1.33
C ILE A 21 34.60 16.53 2.74
N ASN A 22 35.90 16.50 3.02
CA ASN A 22 36.44 16.17 4.35
C ASN A 22 36.07 17.23 5.40
N VAL A 23 35.99 18.50 5.01
CA VAL A 23 35.59 19.60 5.91
C VAL A 23 34.10 19.51 6.20
N GLN A 24 33.28 19.26 5.17
CA GLN A 24 31.85 19.01 5.33
C GLN A 24 31.59 17.79 6.22
N PHE A 25 32.33 16.70 6.02
CA PHE A 25 32.27 15.51 6.85
C PHE A 25 32.59 15.83 8.31
N ASN A 26 33.74 16.44 8.59
CA ASN A 26 34.14 16.76 9.97
C ASN A 26 33.13 17.70 10.65
N PHE A 27 32.58 18.66 9.92
CA PHE A 27 31.53 19.54 10.43
C PHE A 27 30.26 18.75 10.80
N LEU A 28 29.74 17.95 9.86
CA LEU A 28 28.52 17.17 10.08
C LEU A 28 28.72 16.08 11.14
N GLN A 29 29.88 15.42 11.15
CA GLN A 29 30.25 14.44 12.17
C GLN A 29 30.26 15.08 13.57
N SER A 30 30.92 16.24 13.72
CA SER A 30 30.98 16.97 14.99
C SER A 30 29.60 17.49 15.43
N LEU A 31 28.82 18.02 14.49
CA LEU A 31 27.45 18.49 14.76
C LEU A 31 26.53 17.35 15.23
N LEU A 32 26.65 16.19 14.59
CA LEU A 32 25.71 15.08 14.75
C LEU A 32 26.17 14.02 15.76
N VAL A 33 27.37 14.12 16.32
CA VAL A 33 27.92 13.13 17.26
C VAL A 33 27.00 12.86 18.45
N ASN A 34 26.31 13.89 18.95
CA ASN A 34 25.36 13.75 20.07
C ASN A 34 24.00 13.16 19.65
N VAL A 35 23.74 13.03 18.34
CA VAL A 35 22.51 12.46 17.80
C VAL A 35 22.71 10.99 17.43
N TYR A 36 23.73 10.67 16.62
CA TYR A 36 23.98 9.29 16.18
C TYR A 36 24.88 8.53 17.16
N GLY A 37 25.81 9.20 17.85
CA GLY A 37 26.76 8.58 18.78
C GLY A 37 26.11 7.74 19.88
N PRO A 38 25.01 8.19 20.53
CA PRO A 38 24.28 7.39 21.52
C PRO A 38 23.76 6.06 20.97
N TRP A 39 23.47 5.97 19.67
CA TRP A 39 23.01 4.74 19.02
C TRP A 39 24.15 3.77 18.73
N CYS A 40 25.37 4.26 18.52
CA CYS A 40 26.51 3.47 18.05
C CYS A 40 27.22 2.65 19.14
N GLY A 41 26.86 2.82 20.42
CA GLY A 41 27.23 1.89 21.51
C GLY A 41 28.73 1.61 21.68
N GLN A 42 29.62 2.60 21.54
CA GLN A 42 31.07 2.34 21.46
C GLN A 42 31.89 2.49 22.75
N ASP A 43 31.28 2.73 23.93
CA ASP A 43 32.05 2.73 25.18
C ASP A 43 31.43 1.84 26.25
N PRO A 44 32.00 0.65 26.55
CA PRO A 44 31.58 -0.18 27.69
C PRO A 44 31.79 0.51 29.05
N TYR A 45 32.53 1.63 29.05
CA TYR A 45 32.82 2.44 30.24
C TYR A 45 31.94 3.69 30.37
N ASN A 46 31.15 4.04 29.35
CA ASN A 46 30.30 5.23 29.35
C ASN A 46 28.83 4.83 29.21
N VAL A 47 28.21 4.51 30.35
CA VAL A 47 26.81 4.10 30.42
C VAL A 47 25.91 5.32 30.27
N THR A 48 25.23 5.43 29.13
CA THR A 48 24.21 6.44 28.89
C THR A 48 22.83 5.81 29.08
N PRO A 49 21.78 6.60 29.40
CA PRO A 49 20.42 6.08 29.50
C PRO A 49 19.93 5.35 28.23
N LEU A 50 20.40 5.78 27.05
CA LEU A 50 20.07 5.11 25.79
C LEU A 50 20.83 3.79 25.64
N SER A 51 22.12 3.72 25.98
CA SER A 51 22.87 2.46 25.84
C SER A 51 22.36 1.34 26.75
N GLU A 52 21.84 1.68 27.94
CA GLU A 52 21.16 0.70 28.80
C GLU A 52 19.83 0.20 28.19
N LEU A 53 19.07 1.11 27.56
CA LEU A 53 17.85 0.74 26.83
C LEU A 53 18.17 -0.17 25.64
N LEU A 54 19.19 0.17 24.83
CA LEU A 54 19.60 -0.63 23.68
C LEU A 54 19.99 -2.06 24.11
N ARG A 55 20.78 -2.19 25.18
CA ARG A 55 21.12 -3.49 25.76
C ARG A 55 19.89 -4.26 26.22
N SER A 56 18.90 -3.57 26.76
CA SER A 56 17.65 -4.23 27.18
C SER A 56 16.83 -4.72 25.99
N CYS A 57 16.82 -3.98 24.88
CA CYS A 57 16.16 -4.38 23.63
C CYS A 57 16.81 -5.58 22.94
N GLU A 58 18.05 -5.98 23.29
CA GLU A 58 18.65 -7.24 22.79
C GLU A 58 17.82 -8.47 23.18
N SER A 59 17.11 -8.39 24.32
CA SER A 59 16.18 -9.44 24.77
C SER A 59 14.80 -9.39 24.08
N GLY A 60 14.61 -8.48 23.13
CA GLY A 60 13.33 -8.23 22.46
C GLY A 60 12.35 -7.42 23.31
N ALA A 61 11.06 -7.65 23.12
CA ALA A 61 10.03 -6.91 23.85
C ALA A 61 10.04 -7.06 25.39
N PRO A 62 10.41 -8.19 26.02
CA PRO A 62 10.46 -8.29 27.48
C PRO A 62 11.36 -7.23 28.14
N GLY A 63 12.54 -6.98 27.56
CA GLY A 63 13.42 -5.92 28.05
C GLY A 63 12.84 -4.52 27.84
N LEU A 64 12.16 -4.28 26.73
CA LEU A 64 11.46 -3.02 26.46
C LEU A 64 10.32 -2.78 27.46
N VAL A 65 9.53 -3.81 27.78
CA VAL A 65 8.45 -3.76 28.79
C VAL A 65 8.99 -3.31 30.14
N ALA A 66 10.07 -3.93 30.62
CA ALA A 66 10.68 -3.62 31.90
C ALA A 66 11.26 -2.19 31.94
N VAL A 67 11.98 -1.79 30.89
CA VAL A 67 12.68 -0.50 30.82
C VAL A 67 11.74 0.69 30.63
N LEU A 68 10.61 0.50 29.92
CA LEU A 68 9.57 1.51 29.79
C LEU A 68 8.59 1.53 30.98
N GLY A 69 8.70 0.57 31.91
CA GLY A 69 7.82 0.43 33.07
C GLY A 69 6.41 -0.02 32.70
N LEU A 70 6.25 -0.77 31.61
CA LEU A 70 4.96 -1.32 31.18
C LEU A 70 4.46 -2.45 32.09
N ASP A 71 5.34 -3.00 32.93
CA ASP A 71 5.05 -3.98 33.98
C ASP A 71 4.59 -3.32 35.31
N LYS A 72 4.54 -1.98 35.38
CA LYS A 72 4.16 -1.22 36.58
C LYS A 72 2.72 -0.71 36.51
N PRO A 73 2.05 -0.50 37.66
CA PRO A 73 0.73 0.11 37.70
C PRO A 73 0.77 1.57 37.22
N SER A 74 -0.35 2.03 36.65
CA SER A 74 -0.49 3.40 36.09
C SER A 74 -0.12 4.50 37.09
N ASP A 75 -0.39 4.29 38.39
CA ASP A 75 -0.15 5.28 39.44
C ASP A 75 1.35 5.58 39.64
N GLN A 76 2.22 4.60 39.37
CA GLN A 76 3.68 4.76 39.45
C GLN A 76 4.29 5.47 38.22
N LEU A 77 3.49 5.67 37.17
CA LEU A 77 3.92 6.30 35.91
C LEU A 77 3.48 7.77 35.81
N GLY A 78 2.80 8.30 36.82
CA GLY A 78 2.41 9.72 36.88
C GLY A 78 3.53 10.68 37.27
N ASN A 79 4.58 10.18 37.95
CA ASN A 79 5.72 11.01 38.37
C ASN A 79 6.73 11.21 37.24
N PHE A 80 6.96 12.46 36.83
CA PHE A 80 7.92 12.82 35.78
C PHE A 80 9.37 12.45 36.14
N GLU A 81 9.73 12.41 37.41
CA GLU A 81 11.08 12.06 37.86
C GLU A 81 11.32 10.54 37.89
N SER A 82 10.27 9.74 37.66
CA SER A 82 10.39 8.29 37.58
C SER A 82 11.38 7.88 36.49
N PRO A 83 12.28 6.91 36.75
CA PRO A 83 13.25 6.46 35.76
C PRO A 83 12.56 6.00 34.46
N TYR A 84 11.40 5.34 34.55
CA TYR A 84 10.62 4.90 33.41
C TYR A 84 10.10 6.06 32.53
N VAL A 85 9.68 7.17 33.15
CA VAL A 85 9.22 8.36 32.41
C VAL A 85 10.41 9.04 31.74
N GLN A 86 11.53 9.19 32.45
CA GLN A 86 12.76 9.77 31.90
C GLN A 86 13.30 8.95 30.73
N THR A 87 13.28 7.62 30.83
CA THR A 87 13.64 6.72 29.74
C THR A 87 12.76 6.92 28.50
N ARG A 88 11.43 7.04 28.68
CA ARG A 88 10.49 7.32 27.59
C ARG A 88 10.78 8.68 26.92
N ILE A 89 11.01 9.72 27.72
CA ILE A 89 11.37 11.06 27.22
C ILE A 89 12.67 11.02 26.44
N ASN A 90 13.70 10.38 27.00
CA ASN A 90 15.02 10.25 26.37
C ASN A 90 14.94 9.46 25.06
N LEU A 91 14.24 8.32 25.04
CA LEU A 91 14.07 7.54 23.82
C LEU A 91 13.35 8.36 22.75
N ASN A 92 12.23 9.00 23.09
CA ASN A 92 11.47 9.81 22.14
C ASN A 92 12.30 10.96 21.58
N HIS A 93 13.11 11.61 22.43
CA HIS A 93 14.01 12.67 22.00
C HIS A 93 15.09 12.16 21.04
N ASN A 94 15.73 11.03 21.36
CA ASN A 94 16.76 10.43 20.51
C ASN A 94 16.18 9.97 19.17
N VAL A 95 15.02 9.31 19.17
CA VAL A 95 14.34 8.86 17.95
C VAL A 95 13.93 10.04 17.08
N ARG A 96 13.32 11.09 17.65
CA ARG A 96 12.91 12.27 16.85
C ARG A 96 14.10 13.03 16.27
N SER A 97 15.18 13.19 17.04
CA SER A 97 16.42 13.83 16.56
C SER A 97 17.08 12.98 15.47
N LEU A 98 17.13 11.66 15.65
CA LEU A 98 17.69 10.75 14.66
C LEU A 98 16.85 10.74 13.37
N LEU A 99 15.52 10.75 13.45
CA LEU A 99 14.64 10.84 12.30
C LEU A 99 14.92 12.10 11.45
N ALA A 100 15.01 13.26 12.10
CA ALA A 100 15.33 14.52 11.43
C ALA A 100 16.67 14.44 10.69
N VAL A 101 17.69 13.85 11.33
CA VAL A 101 19.03 13.69 10.75
C VAL A 101 19.04 12.68 9.61
N CYS A 102 18.45 11.49 9.79
CA CYS A 102 18.38 10.46 8.75
C CYS A 102 17.64 10.97 7.50
N ARG A 103 16.54 11.71 7.69
CA ARG A 103 15.79 12.33 6.58
C ARG A 103 16.69 13.19 5.70
N ARG A 104 17.53 14.04 6.31
CA ARG A 104 18.39 14.97 5.55
C ARG A 104 19.69 14.34 5.07
N LEU A 105 20.26 13.39 5.80
CA LEU A 105 21.42 12.63 5.33
C LEU A 105 21.06 11.69 4.15
N ALA A 106 19.79 11.36 3.97
CA ALA A 106 19.30 10.63 2.80
C ALA A 106 19.19 11.49 1.53
N GLU A 107 19.39 12.82 1.62
CA GLU A 107 19.29 13.77 0.50
C GLU A 107 20.59 14.55 0.27
N PRO A 108 21.75 13.88 0.05
CA PRO A 108 22.99 14.57 -0.27
C PRO A 108 22.92 15.22 -1.66
N CYS A 109 23.71 16.28 -1.90
CA CYS A 109 23.69 16.99 -3.19
C CYS A 109 24.35 16.19 -4.34
N ASN A 110 25.18 15.18 -4.01
CA ASN A 110 25.81 14.30 -4.97
C ASN A 110 26.22 12.97 -4.35
N ASN A 111 26.59 11.99 -5.19
CA ASN A 111 27.01 10.66 -4.76
C ASN A 111 28.30 10.65 -3.93
N GLN A 112 29.22 11.59 -4.18
CA GLN A 112 30.44 11.67 -3.37
C GLN A 112 30.10 11.99 -1.91
N GLN A 113 29.17 12.92 -1.67
CA GLN A 113 28.68 13.25 -0.33
C GLN A 113 27.92 12.08 0.31
N LEU A 114 27.10 11.35 -0.46
CA LEU A 114 26.48 10.13 0.04
C LEU A 114 27.54 9.16 0.57
N GLU A 115 28.55 8.84 -0.25
CA GLU A 115 29.55 7.82 0.06
C GLU A 115 30.50 8.22 1.18
N ASN A 116 30.94 9.48 1.22
CA ASN A 116 31.99 9.93 2.13
C ASN A 116 31.45 10.63 3.39
N ILE A 117 30.16 11.02 3.41
CA ILE A 117 29.56 11.72 4.55
C ILE A 117 28.40 10.93 5.15
N SER A 118 27.34 10.69 4.36
CA SER A 118 26.12 10.08 4.89
C SER A 118 26.35 8.62 5.30
N LEU A 119 27.01 7.82 4.46
CA LEU A 119 27.26 6.40 4.74
C LEU A 119 28.04 6.20 6.06
N PRO A 120 29.21 6.82 6.30
CA PRO A 120 29.96 6.59 7.53
C PRO A 120 29.21 6.99 8.81
N ILE A 121 28.33 7.99 8.73
CA ILE A 121 27.54 8.45 9.87
C ILE A 121 26.37 7.49 10.16
N LEU A 122 25.70 7.01 9.12
CA LEU A 122 24.45 6.22 9.24
C LEU A 122 24.67 4.72 9.37
N GLU A 123 25.73 4.17 8.78
CA GLU A 123 26.04 2.74 8.80
C GLU A 123 26.02 2.11 10.21
N PRO A 124 26.67 2.70 11.24
CA PRO A 124 26.67 2.12 12.58
C PRO A 124 25.31 2.21 13.31
N VAL A 125 24.37 3.02 12.80
CA VAL A 125 23.06 3.23 13.42
C VAL A 125 22.05 2.13 13.05
N LEU A 126 22.25 1.46 11.92
CA LEU A 126 21.27 0.51 11.36
C LEU A 126 20.92 -0.62 12.34
N SER A 127 21.93 -1.34 12.83
CA SER A 127 21.71 -2.48 13.71
C SER A 127 21.00 -2.09 15.02
N PRO A 128 21.45 -1.07 15.78
CA PRO A 128 20.76 -0.60 16.98
C PRO A 128 19.29 -0.24 16.75
N VAL A 129 18.98 0.49 15.66
CA VAL A 129 17.60 0.88 15.33
C VAL A 129 16.73 -0.35 15.01
N LEU A 130 17.27 -1.33 14.29
CA LEU A 130 16.54 -2.57 13.99
C LEU A 130 16.21 -3.36 15.27
N HIS A 131 17.11 -3.42 16.25
CA HIS A 131 16.84 -4.08 17.53
C HIS A 131 15.71 -3.39 18.31
N VAL A 132 15.70 -2.06 18.35
CA VAL A 132 14.62 -1.31 19.01
C VAL A 132 13.31 -1.49 18.26
N LEU A 133 13.30 -1.35 16.92
CA LEU A 133 12.09 -1.56 16.11
C LEU A 133 11.52 -2.98 16.31
N ARG A 134 12.39 -3.99 16.31
CA ARG A 134 12.02 -5.38 16.60
C ARG A 134 11.34 -5.50 17.96
N ALA A 135 11.94 -4.95 19.01
CA ALA A 135 11.37 -4.97 20.36
C ALA A 135 10.01 -4.25 20.43
N PHE A 136 9.82 -3.16 19.68
CA PHE A 136 8.52 -2.51 19.54
C PHE A 136 7.51 -3.42 18.85
N ASN A 137 7.85 -4.04 17.72
CA ASN A 137 6.93 -4.93 17.01
C ASN A 137 6.51 -6.14 17.86
N GLU A 138 7.44 -6.67 18.65
CA GLU A 138 7.19 -7.80 19.55
C GLU A 138 6.31 -7.44 20.77
N LEU A 139 5.96 -6.15 20.98
CA LEU A 139 5.01 -5.73 22.03
C LEU A 139 3.63 -6.37 21.87
N TRP A 140 3.23 -6.69 20.64
CA TRP A 140 1.93 -7.27 20.34
C TRP A 140 1.92 -8.80 20.39
N LEU A 141 3.05 -9.45 20.70
CA LEU A 141 3.05 -10.90 20.92
C LEU A 141 2.18 -11.26 22.13
N PRO A 142 1.39 -12.35 22.07
CA PRO A 142 0.54 -12.78 23.18
C PRO A 142 1.33 -13.04 24.48
N GLU A 143 2.57 -13.51 24.38
CA GLU A 143 3.48 -13.73 25.51
C GLU A 143 3.91 -12.41 26.14
N THR A 144 4.21 -11.40 25.32
CA THR A 144 4.62 -10.07 25.79
C THR A 144 3.46 -9.33 26.45
N LEU A 145 2.25 -9.40 25.87
CA LEU A 145 1.07 -8.75 26.43
C LEU A 145 0.74 -9.24 27.85
N LYS A 146 1.11 -10.47 28.20
CA LYS A 146 0.97 -11.01 29.57
C LYS A 146 1.96 -10.41 30.58
N LEU A 147 3.06 -9.84 30.12
CA LEU A 147 4.05 -9.15 30.96
C LEU A 147 3.64 -7.71 31.28
N VAL A 148 2.75 -7.13 30.46
CA VAL A 148 2.24 -5.77 30.64
C VAL A 148 1.24 -5.75 31.79
N HIS A 149 1.36 -4.75 32.66
CA HIS A 149 0.46 -4.58 33.79
C HIS A 149 -1.00 -4.36 33.31
N PRO A 150 -2.02 -4.98 33.94
CA PRO A 150 -3.41 -4.89 33.49
C PRO A 150 -3.94 -3.46 33.31
N THR A 151 -3.47 -2.50 34.12
CA THR A 151 -3.88 -1.09 34.00
C THR A 151 -3.36 -0.40 32.75
N LEU A 152 -2.34 -0.95 32.08
CA LEU A 152 -1.69 -0.37 30.91
C LEU A 152 -2.03 -1.12 29.61
N LEU A 153 -2.61 -2.31 29.70
CA LEU A 153 -3.04 -3.08 28.53
C LEU A 153 -3.95 -2.27 27.56
N PRO A 154 -4.88 -1.41 28.03
CA PRO A 154 -5.67 -0.52 27.16
C PRO A 154 -4.83 0.45 26.30
N VAL A 155 -3.58 0.72 26.66
CA VAL A 155 -2.68 1.57 25.87
C VAL A 155 -2.30 0.89 24.55
N LEU A 156 -2.09 -0.43 24.58
CA LEU A 156 -1.69 -1.24 23.42
C LEU A 156 -2.87 -1.82 22.63
N GLN A 157 -4.05 -1.93 23.25
CA GLN A 157 -5.26 -2.49 22.63
C GLN A 157 -6.09 -1.44 21.87
N HIS A 158 -6.15 -0.19 22.35
CA HIS A 158 -6.98 0.88 21.76
C HIS A 158 -6.22 1.76 20.75
N THR A 159 -5.23 1.20 20.06
CA THR A 159 -4.33 1.98 19.20
C THR A 159 -5.01 2.45 17.91
N ASP A 160 -5.98 1.69 17.40
CA ASP A 160 -6.69 2.00 16.16
C ASP A 160 -7.90 2.95 16.37
N GLU A 161 -8.56 2.88 17.52
CA GLU A 161 -9.75 3.69 17.85
C GLU A 161 -9.47 5.21 17.89
N ILE A 162 -8.25 5.61 18.22
CA ILE A 162 -7.90 7.01 18.51
C ILE A 162 -7.43 7.77 17.26
N GLN A 163 -6.92 7.08 16.24
CA GLN A 163 -6.61 7.72 14.96
C GLN A 163 -7.77 7.64 13.96
N LEU A 164 -8.72 6.74 14.14
CA LEU A 164 -9.92 6.65 13.28
C LEU A 164 -11.02 7.64 13.70
N CYS A 165 -10.94 8.21 14.91
CA CYS A 165 -11.74 9.38 15.27
C CYS A 165 -11.29 10.69 14.63
N LEU A 166 -10.20 10.68 13.86
CA LEU A 166 -9.87 11.79 12.96
C LEU A 166 -10.79 11.84 11.72
N LEU A 167 -11.63 10.82 11.49
CA LEU A 167 -12.45 10.69 10.27
C LEU A 167 -13.89 11.20 10.39
N ASN A 168 -14.30 11.78 11.51
CA ASN A 168 -15.60 12.46 11.57
C ASN A 168 -15.69 13.45 12.74
N SER A 169 -16.19 14.65 12.47
CA SER A 169 -16.43 15.68 13.50
C SER A 169 -17.36 15.19 14.63
N GLN A 170 -18.19 14.18 14.37
CA GLN A 170 -19.12 13.58 15.34
C GLN A 170 -18.42 12.63 16.35
N PHE A 171 -17.38 11.90 15.95
CA PHE A 171 -16.67 10.94 16.83
C PHE A 171 -15.60 11.61 17.72
N GLN A 172 -15.12 12.79 17.33
CA GLN A 172 -14.25 13.65 18.15
C GLN A 172 -14.86 13.99 19.51
N ILE A 173 -16.20 14.09 19.61
CA ILE A 173 -16.90 14.40 20.86
C ILE A 173 -16.85 13.21 21.84
N ILE A 174 -17.01 11.99 21.32
CA ILE A 174 -17.00 10.76 22.13
C ILE A 174 -15.59 10.50 22.68
N LEU A 175 -14.53 10.64 21.87
CA LEU A 175 -13.16 10.45 22.37
C LEU A 175 -12.69 11.55 23.34
N LYS A 176 -13.08 12.81 23.12
CA LYS A 176 -12.81 13.88 24.10
C LYS A 176 -13.36 13.54 25.48
N SER A 177 -14.47 12.79 25.56
CA SER A 177 -15.00 12.33 26.85
C SER A 177 -14.17 11.23 27.52
N VAL A 178 -13.52 10.36 26.72
CA VAL A 178 -12.67 9.27 27.20
C VAL A 178 -11.28 9.77 27.62
N ASP A 179 -10.66 10.65 26.82
CA ASP A 179 -9.30 11.15 27.08
C ASP A 179 -9.18 12.08 28.29
N VAL A 180 -10.29 12.70 28.73
CA VAL A 180 -10.32 13.53 29.94
C VAL A 180 -10.17 12.71 31.23
N THR A 181 -10.44 11.39 31.18
CA THR A 181 -10.46 10.55 32.40
C THR A 181 -9.09 10.08 32.87
N ASN A 182 -8.07 9.96 31.99
CA ASN A 182 -6.71 9.58 32.41
C ASN A 182 -5.59 10.11 31.47
N PRO A 183 -5.05 11.31 31.71
CA PRO A 183 -4.06 11.96 30.84
C PRO A 183 -2.68 11.27 30.82
N SER A 184 -2.40 10.38 31.78
CA SER A 184 -1.12 9.65 31.83
C SER A 184 -1.08 8.49 30.81
N LEU A 185 -2.18 7.76 30.66
CA LEU A 185 -2.32 6.68 29.69
C LEU A 185 -2.35 7.20 28.25
N HIS A 186 -3.04 8.33 28.02
CA HIS A 186 -3.03 8.99 26.72
C HIS A 186 -1.60 9.37 26.30
N ARG A 187 -0.83 10.02 27.18
CA ARG A 187 0.58 10.37 26.91
C ARG A 187 1.44 9.15 26.59
N LEU A 188 1.26 8.05 27.32
CA LEU A 188 1.98 6.80 27.06
C LEU A 188 1.61 6.20 25.69
N ARG A 189 0.31 6.22 25.34
CA ARG A 189 -0.18 5.76 24.04
C ARG A 189 0.41 6.58 22.89
N THR A 190 0.34 7.90 22.98
CA THR A 190 0.93 8.81 21.99
C THR A 190 2.43 8.56 21.85
N PHE A 191 3.15 8.42 22.96
CA PHE A 191 4.58 8.11 22.94
C PHE A 191 4.88 6.79 22.21
N LEU A 192 4.20 5.69 22.55
CA LEU A 192 4.45 4.39 21.92
C LEU A 192 4.16 4.45 20.42
N ASN A 193 3.06 5.10 20.04
CA ASN A 193 2.67 5.26 18.65
C ASN A 193 3.68 6.08 17.85
N ASP A 194 3.98 7.29 18.31
CA ASP A 194 4.91 8.20 17.64
C ASP A 194 6.30 7.58 17.55
N CYS A 195 6.78 6.97 18.64
CA CYS A 195 8.11 6.37 18.67
C CYS A 195 8.21 5.24 17.65
N HIS A 196 7.20 4.37 17.58
CA HIS A 196 7.16 3.26 16.63
C HIS A 196 7.07 3.74 15.17
N GLU A 197 6.21 4.70 14.85
CA GLU A 197 6.13 5.30 13.51
C GLU A 197 7.46 5.93 13.09
N ASN A 198 8.07 6.69 13.99
CA ASN A 198 9.35 7.36 13.72
C ASN A 198 10.48 6.35 13.53
N LEU A 199 10.51 5.24 14.28
CA LEU A 199 11.47 4.15 14.06
C LEU A 199 11.31 3.51 12.68
N MET A 200 10.07 3.25 12.24
CA MET A 200 9.80 2.74 10.89
C MET A 200 10.26 3.73 9.81
N GLY A 201 10.03 5.04 10.03
CA GLY A 201 10.53 6.10 9.15
C GLY A 201 12.06 6.17 9.09
N ILE A 202 12.74 6.06 10.23
CA ILE A 202 14.22 6.02 10.30
C ILE A 202 14.76 4.87 9.46
N VAL A 203 14.22 3.65 9.64
CA VAL A 203 14.65 2.48 8.84
C VAL A 203 14.43 2.72 7.35
N GLY A 204 13.31 3.32 6.96
CA GLY A 204 13.06 3.73 5.58
C GLY A 204 14.17 4.63 5.02
N PHE A 205 14.56 5.69 5.74
CA PHE A 205 15.66 6.57 5.34
C PHE A 205 17.04 5.90 5.37
N LEU A 206 17.26 4.97 6.28
CA LEU A 206 18.48 4.17 6.31
C LEU A 206 18.58 3.28 5.07
N PHE A 207 17.49 2.66 4.60
CA PHE A 207 17.50 1.90 3.33
C PHE A 207 17.74 2.78 2.11
N VAL A 208 17.24 4.02 2.10
CA VAL A 208 17.57 5.02 1.07
C VAL A 208 19.06 5.33 1.07
N SER A 209 19.62 5.63 2.23
CA SER A 209 21.00 6.09 2.32
C SER A 209 22.01 4.96 2.12
N LEU A 210 21.76 3.80 2.73
CA LEU A 210 22.69 2.67 2.77
C LEU A 210 22.58 1.75 1.56
N GLY A 211 21.61 1.96 0.66
CA GLY A 211 21.27 1.04 -0.44
C GLY A 211 22.48 0.56 -1.25
N SER A 212 23.43 1.44 -1.56
CA SER A 212 24.63 1.11 -2.35
C SER A 212 25.50 0.02 -1.73
N LYS A 213 25.58 -0.07 -0.40
CA LYS A 213 26.30 -1.10 0.38
C LYS A 213 25.36 -2.21 0.86
N PHE A 214 24.16 -1.84 1.31
CA PHE A 214 23.21 -2.73 1.95
C PHE A 214 22.81 -3.90 1.05
N TYR A 215 22.46 -3.66 -0.22
CA TYR A 215 22.08 -4.75 -1.14
C TYR A 215 23.26 -5.64 -1.58
N ARG A 216 24.51 -5.26 -1.27
CA ARG A 216 25.68 -6.11 -1.52
C ARG A 216 25.82 -7.22 -0.47
N LEU A 217 25.09 -7.11 0.64
CA LEU A 217 25.12 -8.11 1.69
C LEU A 217 24.51 -9.43 1.18
N PRO A 218 24.94 -10.58 1.71
CA PRO A 218 24.32 -11.87 1.40
C PRO A 218 22.83 -11.88 1.71
N THR A 219 22.05 -12.66 0.96
CA THR A 219 20.59 -12.80 1.14
C THR A 219 20.19 -13.09 2.59
N GLU A 220 20.97 -13.89 3.33
CA GLU A 220 20.68 -14.19 4.74
C GLU A 220 20.78 -12.95 5.65
N GLN A 221 21.74 -12.06 5.41
CA GLN A 221 21.87 -10.83 6.20
C GLN A 221 20.75 -9.83 5.86
N LEU A 222 20.38 -9.76 4.57
CA LEU A 222 19.19 -9.01 4.13
C LEU A 222 17.91 -9.58 4.75
N ARG A 223 17.82 -10.92 4.87
CA ARG A 223 16.70 -11.61 5.52
C ARG A 223 16.62 -11.25 6.99
N ILE A 224 17.74 -11.28 7.72
CA ILE A 224 17.79 -10.85 9.12
C ILE A 224 17.33 -9.40 9.26
N ALA A 225 17.80 -8.49 8.40
CA ALA A 225 17.40 -7.08 8.46
C ALA A 225 15.90 -6.88 8.19
N LEU A 226 15.37 -7.48 7.12
CA LEU A 226 13.98 -7.27 6.70
C LEU A 226 12.98 -8.11 7.51
N HIS A 227 13.19 -9.43 7.62
CA HIS A 227 12.25 -10.32 8.29
C HIS A 227 12.41 -10.28 9.81
N ASP A 228 13.62 -10.53 10.32
CA ASP A 228 13.83 -10.66 11.77
C ASP A 228 13.87 -9.28 12.46
N GLY A 229 14.39 -8.25 11.78
CA GLY A 229 14.45 -6.88 12.28
C GLY A 229 13.15 -6.11 12.07
N CYS A 230 12.74 -5.93 10.81
CA CYS A 230 11.61 -5.05 10.49
C CYS A 230 10.25 -5.74 10.62
N CYS A 231 10.14 -7.02 10.26
CA CYS A 231 8.86 -7.76 10.22
C CYS A 231 8.69 -8.73 11.41
N ALA A 232 9.40 -8.52 12.52
CA ALA A 232 9.18 -9.28 13.74
C ALA A 232 7.71 -9.21 14.17
N ALA A 233 7.14 -10.32 14.64
CA ALA A 233 5.75 -10.40 15.09
C ALA A 233 4.69 -9.87 14.09
N PHE A 234 4.98 -9.90 12.77
CA PHE A 234 4.12 -9.38 11.70
C PHE A 234 2.65 -9.78 11.81
N GLU A 235 2.38 -11.03 12.17
CA GLU A 235 1.02 -11.58 12.30
C GLU A 235 0.22 -10.93 13.43
N HIS A 236 0.89 -10.38 14.45
CA HIS A 236 0.27 -9.84 15.66
C HIS A 236 0.21 -8.30 15.68
N LEU A 237 0.94 -7.61 14.80
CA LEU A 237 0.90 -6.14 14.70
C LEU A 237 -0.52 -5.63 14.46
N PRO A 238 -0.93 -4.44 14.92
CA PRO A 238 -2.20 -3.81 14.51
C PRO A 238 -2.22 -3.46 13.01
N ASP A 239 -3.41 -3.33 12.43
CA ASP A 239 -3.57 -3.14 10.98
C ASP A 239 -2.97 -1.80 10.49
N LEU A 240 -3.12 -0.72 11.27
CA LEU A 240 -2.51 0.57 10.93
C LEU A 240 -0.97 0.53 11.03
N LYS A 241 -0.43 -0.17 12.03
CA LYS A 241 1.03 -0.35 12.18
C LYS A 241 1.61 -1.17 11.05
N LEU A 242 0.91 -2.23 10.65
CA LEU A 242 1.26 -3.01 9.48
C LEU A 242 1.24 -2.14 8.22
N ASN A 243 0.22 -1.30 8.05
CA ASN A 243 0.14 -0.38 6.91
C ASN A 243 1.36 0.57 6.85
N SER A 244 1.76 1.15 7.99
CA SER A 244 2.96 1.99 8.10
C SER A 244 4.25 1.23 7.79
N LEU A 245 4.39 -0.02 8.28
CA LEU A 245 5.55 -0.87 7.97
C LEU A 245 5.67 -1.10 6.46
N LEU A 246 4.55 -1.44 5.80
CA LEU A 246 4.52 -1.67 4.35
C LEU A 246 4.88 -0.39 3.56
N ARG A 247 4.36 0.77 3.96
CA ARG A 247 4.60 2.07 3.29
C ARG A 247 6.00 2.63 3.54
N SER A 248 6.49 2.58 4.77
CA SER A 248 7.72 3.25 5.19
C SER A 248 8.96 2.38 5.03
N ILE A 249 8.84 1.06 5.18
CA ILE A 249 9.97 0.13 5.11
C ILE A 249 9.94 -0.67 3.81
N LEU A 250 8.91 -1.51 3.59
CA LEU A 250 8.90 -2.44 2.46
C LEU A 250 8.97 -1.72 1.11
N ARG A 251 8.21 -0.63 0.96
CA ARG A 251 8.25 0.21 -0.24
C ARG A 251 9.65 0.79 -0.50
N GLN A 252 10.36 1.23 0.55
CA GLN A 252 11.72 1.76 0.40
C GLN A 252 12.73 0.65 0.09
N PHE A 253 12.58 -0.52 0.71
CA PHE A 253 13.38 -1.70 0.38
C PHE A 253 13.27 -2.05 -1.11
N ILE A 254 12.06 -2.02 -1.68
CA ILE A 254 11.89 -2.27 -3.12
C ILE A 254 12.51 -1.13 -3.94
N ARG A 255 12.17 0.13 -3.65
CA ARG A 255 12.58 1.30 -4.46
C ARG A 255 14.08 1.52 -4.52
N GLN A 256 14.80 1.12 -3.48
CA GLN A 256 16.24 1.38 -3.36
C GLN A 256 17.08 0.22 -3.88
N CYS A 257 16.47 -0.90 -4.31
CA CYS A 257 17.19 -2.06 -4.81
C CYS A 257 17.72 -1.83 -6.24
N PRO A 258 19.05 -1.92 -6.45
CA PRO A 258 19.64 -1.94 -7.79
C PRO A 258 19.22 -3.20 -8.57
N ARG A 259 19.22 -3.10 -9.91
CA ARG A 259 18.81 -4.19 -10.83
C ARG A 259 19.53 -5.51 -10.57
N GLN A 260 20.83 -5.45 -10.31
CA GLN A 260 21.69 -6.62 -10.13
C GLN A 260 21.37 -7.45 -8.87
N TYR A 261 20.60 -6.89 -7.92
CA TYR A 261 20.25 -7.56 -6.66
C TYR A 261 18.78 -8.00 -6.59
N PHE A 262 18.05 -7.97 -7.70
CA PHE A 262 16.65 -8.42 -7.72
C PHE A 262 16.50 -9.89 -7.33
N GLU A 263 17.37 -10.77 -7.83
CA GLU A 263 17.34 -12.20 -7.53
C GLU A 263 17.79 -12.53 -6.10
N THR A 264 18.62 -11.68 -5.48
CA THR A 264 19.16 -11.93 -4.14
C THR A 264 18.39 -11.23 -3.03
N ALA A 265 17.75 -10.09 -3.31
CA ALA A 265 17.06 -9.27 -2.33
C ALA A 265 15.54 -9.27 -2.50
N ILE A 266 15.04 -9.00 -3.72
CA ILE A 266 13.59 -8.82 -3.94
C ILE A 266 12.89 -10.16 -4.07
N ALA A 267 13.31 -10.98 -5.03
CA ALA A 267 12.66 -12.25 -5.36
C ALA A 267 12.51 -13.21 -4.17
N PRO A 268 13.51 -13.39 -3.27
CA PRO A 268 13.36 -14.30 -2.13
C PRO A 268 12.71 -13.67 -0.89
N LEU A 269 12.83 -12.36 -0.67
CA LEU A 269 12.46 -11.74 0.62
C LEU A 269 11.13 -10.98 0.58
N VAL A 270 10.75 -10.40 -0.55
CA VAL A 270 9.54 -9.57 -0.66
C VAL A 270 8.25 -10.39 -0.77
N PRO A 271 8.18 -11.50 -1.55
CA PRO A 271 6.93 -12.24 -1.71
C PRO A 271 6.29 -12.75 -0.41
N PRO A 272 7.02 -13.35 0.55
CA PRO A 272 6.41 -13.82 1.80
C PRO A 272 5.73 -12.70 2.59
N VAL A 273 6.29 -11.49 2.57
CA VAL A 273 5.72 -10.33 3.28
C VAL A 273 4.43 -9.86 2.63
N ILE A 274 4.41 -9.76 1.29
CA ILE A 274 3.22 -9.34 0.53
C ILE A 274 2.10 -10.38 0.63
N GLU A 275 2.44 -11.66 0.51
CA GLU A 275 1.46 -12.74 0.63
C GLU A 275 0.82 -12.77 2.03
N ALA A 276 1.62 -12.57 3.08
CA ALA A 276 1.12 -12.44 4.44
C ALA A 276 0.21 -11.22 4.60
N ALA A 277 0.58 -10.06 4.05
CA ALA A 277 -0.26 -8.86 4.07
C ALA A 277 -1.60 -9.06 3.34
N ILE A 278 -1.59 -9.71 2.18
CA ILE A 278 -2.80 -9.99 1.38
C ILE A 278 -3.69 -11.00 2.09
N LYS A 279 -3.13 -12.08 2.65
CA LYS A 279 -3.88 -13.07 3.44
C LYS A 279 -4.57 -12.41 4.64
N ARG A 280 -3.88 -11.52 5.33
CA ARG A 280 -4.43 -10.78 6.46
C ARG A 280 -5.55 -9.82 6.03
N THR A 281 -5.32 -9.06 4.97
CA THR A 281 -6.32 -8.13 4.42
C THR A 281 -7.58 -8.88 3.96
N GLU A 282 -7.41 -10.04 3.34
CA GLU A 282 -8.50 -10.94 2.96
C GLU A 282 -9.30 -11.43 4.19
N ALA A 283 -8.61 -11.80 5.28
CA ALA A 283 -9.27 -12.17 6.52
C ALA A 283 -10.13 -11.02 7.09
N ARG A 284 -9.62 -9.79 7.08
CA ARG A 284 -10.37 -8.61 7.55
C ARG A 284 -11.58 -8.29 6.68
N TRP A 285 -11.46 -8.41 5.35
CA TRP A 285 -12.62 -8.29 4.47
C TRP A 285 -13.68 -9.35 4.75
N ASN A 286 -13.26 -10.59 5.01
CA ASN A 286 -14.19 -11.66 5.38
C ASN A 286 -14.87 -11.37 6.73
N GLU A 287 -14.16 -10.81 7.71
CA GLU A 287 -14.75 -10.35 8.98
C GLU A 287 -15.85 -9.30 8.73
N LEU A 288 -15.58 -8.29 7.89
CA LEU A 288 -16.55 -7.25 7.53
C LEU A 288 -17.77 -7.81 6.78
N ILE A 289 -17.56 -8.69 5.80
CA ILE A 289 -18.66 -9.32 5.04
C ILE A 289 -19.56 -10.15 5.97
N MET A 290 -18.98 -10.82 6.97
CA MET A 290 -19.74 -11.58 7.96
C MET A 290 -20.43 -10.68 9.00
N ALA A 291 -19.87 -9.48 9.24
CA ALA A 291 -20.43 -8.47 10.14
C ALA A 291 -21.60 -7.69 9.53
N GLU A 292 -21.66 -7.53 8.19
CA GLU A 292 -22.72 -6.77 7.47
C GLU A 292 -24.17 -7.23 7.80
N ARG A 293 -24.33 -8.44 8.34
CA ARG A 293 -25.63 -9.00 8.74
C ARG A 293 -25.98 -8.77 10.22
N ARG A 294 -25.09 -8.18 11.00
CA ARG A 294 -25.24 -7.95 12.44
C ARG A 294 -25.73 -6.53 12.69
N ILE A 295 -26.58 -6.38 13.70
CA ILE A 295 -26.96 -5.07 14.23
C ILE A 295 -25.96 -4.75 15.33
N CYS A 296 -25.32 -3.59 15.29
CA CYS A 296 -24.47 -3.14 16.39
C CYS A 296 -25.32 -2.75 17.59
N ASP A 297 -25.02 -3.32 18.76
CA ASP A 297 -25.78 -3.11 19.99
C ASP A 297 -25.46 -1.77 20.69
N ASP A 298 -24.27 -1.19 20.44
CA ASP A 298 -23.83 0.09 21.02
C ASP A 298 -22.91 0.92 20.10
N GLU A 299 -22.66 2.18 20.47
CA GLU A 299 -21.80 3.11 19.71
C GLU A 299 -20.33 2.64 19.63
N LYS A 300 -19.86 1.85 20.61
CA LYS A 300 -18.48 1.34 20.63
C LYS A 300 -18.29 0.24 19.59
N ALA A 301 -19.28 -0.64 19.45
CA ALA A 301 -19.31 -1.67 18.41
C ALA A 301 -19.34 -1.04 17.02
N VAL A 302 -20.14 0.02 16.83
CA VAL A 302 -20.16 0.78 15.56
C VAL A 302 -18.78 1.39 15.28
N ALA A 303 -18.16 2.04 16.27
CA ALA A 303 -16.83 2.62 16.11
C ALA A 303 -15.78 1.56 15.74
N ALA A 304 -15.80 0.40 16.40
CA ALA A 304 -14.88 -0.70 16.12
C ALA A 304 -15.06 -1.29 14.70
N GLU A 305 -16.30 -1.42 14.23
CA GLU A 305 -16.59 -1.86 12.87
C GLU A 305 -16.11 -0.85 11.82
N LEU A 306 -16.37 0.45 12.02
CA LEU A 306 -15.88 1.51 11.14
C LEU A 306 -14.35 1.57 11.09
N VAL A 307 -13.72 1.37 12.24
CA VAL A 307 -12.27 1.27 12.38
C VAL A 307 -11.72 0.13 11.53
N LEU A 308 -12.33 -1.04 11.65
CA LEU A 308 -11.97 -2.23 10.89
C LEU A 308 -12.16 -2.01 9.38
N ASP A 309 -13.29 -1.44 8.94
CA ASP A 309 -13.53 -1.14 7.51
C ASP A 309 -12.45 -0.21 6.94
N ARG A 310 -12.18 0.90 7.63
CA ARG A 310 -11.22 1.89 7.14
C ARG A 310 -9.79 1.36 7.13
N SER A 311 -9.34 0.71 8.20
CA SER A 311 -7.99 0.12 8.26
C SER A 311 -7.80 -0.96 7.19
N THR A 312 -8.84 -1.77 6.94
CA THR A 312 -8.85 -2.78 5.87
C THR A 312 -8.74 -2.13 4.49
N ARG A 313 -9.47 -1.03 4.23
CA ARG A 313 -9.34 -0.27 2.96
C ARG A 313 -7.94 0.31 2.79
N LEU A 314 -7.36 0.89 3.83
CA LEU A 314 -5.99 1.42 3.78
C LEU A 314 -4.97 0.32 3.46
N LEU A 315 -5.03 -0.81 4.15
CA LEU A 315 -4.18 -1.97 3.87
C LEU A 315 -4.37 -2.48 2.45
N SER A 316 -5.61 -2.53 1.97
CA SER A 316 -5.93 -2.97 0.60
C SER A 316 -5.26 -2.06 -0.44
N ARG A 317 -5.33 -0.74 -0.25
CA ARG A 317 -4.69 0.25 -1.14
C ARG A 317 -3.17 0.09 -1.13
N THR A 318 -2.58 0.00 0.05
CA THR A 318 -1.13 -0.19 0.22
C THR A 318 -0.63 -1.46 -0.44
N CYS A 319 -1.34 -2.59 -0.29
CA CYS A 319 -0.99 -3.84 -0.96
C CYS A 319 -0.97 -3.67 -2.48
N LEU A 320 -2.00 -3.06 -3.05
CA LEU A 320 -2.06 -2.83 -4.50
C LEU A 320 -0.98 -1.86 -4.99
N ASP A 321 -0.68 -0.80 -4.23
CA ASP A 321 0.36 0.16 -4.58
C ASP A 321 1.77 -0.46 -4.57
N ILE A 322 2.03 -1.39 -3.66
CA ILE A 322 3.28 -2.17 -3.63
C ILE A 322 3.35 -3.12 -4.83
N LEU A 323 2.26 -3.81 -5.17
CA LEU A 323 2.21 -4.64 -6.39
C LEU A 323 2.45 -3.79 -7.64
N ARG A 324 1.80 -2.63 -7.75
CA ARG A 324 2.03 -1.66 -8.82
C ARG A 324 3.50 -1.24 -8.90
N LEU A 325 4.13 -0.93 -7.77
CA LEU A 325 5.55 -0.61 -7.72
C LEU A 325 6.38 -1.77 -8.30
N ILE A 326 6.14 -3.01 -7.89
CA ILE A 326 6.84 -4.18 -8.43
C ILE A 326 6.67 -4.30 -9.95
N TYR A 327 5.47 -4.00 -10.47
CA TYR A 327 5.15 -4.11 -11.89
C TYR A 327 5.75 -3.00 -12.78
N THR A 328 6.13 -1.88 -12.20
CA THR A 328 6.71 -0.74 -12.94
C THR A 328 8.18 -0.52 -12.61
N PHE A 329 8.73 -1.21 -11.61
CA PHE A 329 10.07 -0.93 -11.12
C PHE A 329 11.17 -1.41 -12.07
N ASN A 330 12.03 -0.47 -12.44
CA ASN A 330 13.18 -0.72 -13.30
C ASN A 330 14.48 -0.91 -12.51
N GLY A 331 14.49 -0.78 -11.19
CA GLY A 331 15.70 -0.82 -10.39
C GLY A 331 16.24 0.57 -10.10
N TYR A 332 16.92 0.70 -8.97
CA TYR A 332 17.58 1.93 -8.60
C TYR A 332 18.82 2.17 -9.48
N GLU A 333 18.86 3.32 -10.15
CA GLU A 333 20.00 3.77 -10.95
C GLU A 333 20.63 4.99 -10.27
N ILE A 334 21.93 4.92 -10.04
CA ILE A 334 22.72 6.05 -9.56
C ILE A 334 23.00 6.93 -10.79
N SER A 335 22.15 7.92 -11.07
CA SER A 335 22.43 8.90 -12.12
C SER A 335 23.61 9.78 -11.69
N GLU A 336 24.67 9.83 -12.49
CA GLU A 336 25.79 10.76 -12.32
C GLU A 336 25.42 12.22 -12.66
N GLN A 337 24.20 12.45 -13.19
CA GLN A 337 23.66 13.78 -13.44
C GLN A 337 22.46 14.02 -12.51
N PHE A 338 22.72 14.74 -11.42
CA PHE A 338 21.69 15.31 -10.58
C PHE A 338 21.08 16.50 -11.33
N ASN A 339 20.10 16.23 -12.20
CA ASN A 339 19.10 17.27 -12.45
C ASN A 339 18.36 17.43 -11.11
N PRO A 340 18.16 18.67 -10.62
CA PRO A 340 17.28 18.86 -9.47
C PRO A 340 15.99 18.12 -9.79
N PRO A 341 15.39 17.40 -8.82
CA PRO A 341 14.09 16.80 -9.04
C PRO A 341 13.23 17.92 -9.60
N LYS A 342 12.72 17.76 -10.83
CA LYS A 342 11.51 18.49 -11.19
C LYS A 342 10.57 18.14 -10.05
N GLU A 343 10.07 19.18 -9.38
CA GLU A 343 8.93 19.07 -8.48
C GLU A 343 7.91 18.20 -9.19
N ASP A 344 7.91 16.92 -8.85
CA ASP A 344 6.73 16.09 -8.89
C ASP A 344 5.92 16.66 -7.74
N ASP A 345 5.21 17.76 -8.02
CA ASP A 345 4.17 18.31 -7.17
C ASP A 345 3.15 17.19 -6.98
N GLY A 346 3.44 16.42 -5.95
CA GLY A 346 2.81 15.19 -5.55
C GLY A 346 3.32 14.76 -4.17
N GLU A 347 3.77 15.72 -3.35
CA GLU A 347 3.36 15.69 -1.95
C GLU A 347 1.84 15.78 -1.95
N CYS A 348 1.18 14.63 -2.04
CA CYS A 348 -0.16 14.51 -1.51
C CYS A 348 -0.01 14.71 0.00
N ASP A 349 -0.20 15.96 0.43
CA ASP A 349 -0.84 16.25 1.70
C ASP A 349 -2.11 15.40 1.76
N ASP A 350 -2.00 14.23 2.38
CA ASP A 350 -3.08 13.26 2.60
C ASP A 350 -3.91 13.68 3.82
N ASP A 351 -4.20 14.98 3.93
CA ASP A 351 -5.05 15.60 4.96
C ASP A 351 -6.41 16.06 4.39
N ASN A 352 -6.81 15.52 3.23
CA ASN A 352 -8.20 15.59 2.75
C ASN A 352 -8.70 14.20 2.35
N ASP A 353 -9.10 13.44 3.36
CA ASP A 353 -9.98 12.29 3.24
C ASP A 353 -11.40 12.74 2.86
N ASP A 354 -11.57 13.17 1.60
CA ASP A 354 -12.81 13.15 0.81
C ASP A 354 -12.62 14.01 -0.45
N VAL A 355 -11.95 13.44 -1.46
CA VAL A 355 -12.03 13.97 -2.82
C VAL A 355 -12.40 12.84 -3.76
N ASP A 356 -13.59 13.00 -4.33
CA ASP A 356 -14.21 12.20 -5.38
C ASP A 356 -13.24 11.99 -6.55
N MET A 357 -12.65 10.80 -6.64
CA MET A 357 -11.73 10.42 -7.72
C MET A 357 -12.51 9.83 -8.89
N SER A 358 -13.33 10.65 -9.53
CA SER A 358 -13.74 10.42 -10.91
C SER A 358 -12.68 10.97 -11.88
N GLU A 359 -11.45 10.43 -11.86
CA GLU A 359 -10.60 10.52 -13.04
C GLU A 359 -11.08 9.50 -14.05
N SER A 360 -12.06 9.93 -14.85
CA SER A 360 -12.47 9.23 -16.05
C SER A 360 -11.28 9.19 -17.03
N ILE A 361 -10.60 8.05 -17.13
CA ILE A 361 -9.82 7.71 -18.32
C ILE A 361 -10.82 7.47 -19.44
N CYS A 362 -11.29 8.57 -20.05
CA CYS A 362 -12.12 8.53 -21.23
C CYS A 362 -11.27 8.06 -22.41
N ALA A 363 -11.67 6.92 -22.97
CA ALA A 363 -11.18 6.44 -24.25
C ALA A 363 -11.46 7.46 -25.36
N ASN A 364 -10.41 8.04 -25.94
CA ASN A 364 -10.26 8.24 -27.39
C ASN A 364 -8.92 8.91 -27.73
N GLY A 365 -8.22 8.35 -28.72
CA GLY A 365 -7.36 9.10 -29.64
C GLY A 365 -5.97 9.53 -29.16
N GLN A 366 -4.97 8.68 -29.45
CA GLN A 366 -3.57 9.03 -29.79
C GLN A 366 -2.83 10.05 -28.89
N SER A 367 -2.05 9.53 -27.93
CA SER A 367 -0.58 9.68 -27.84
C SER A 367 -0.09 9.51 -26.40
N GLY A 368 0.52 8.34 -26.11
CA GLY A 368 1.65 8.22 -25.18
C GLY A 368 1.45 8.34 -23.66
N THR A 369 0.74 7.40 -23.02
CA THR A 369 1.06 6.92 -21.65
C THR A 369 0.74 5.43 -21.53
N ASN A 370 1.47 4.59 -22.26
CA ASN A 370 1.49 3.16 -21.96
C ASN A 370 2.29 2.98 -20.67
N SER A 371 1.69 2.43 -19.61
CA SER A 371 2.41 1.98 -18.41
C SER A 371 3.48 0.95 -18.81
N SER A 372 4.72 1.38 -18.94
CA SER A 372 5.82 0.51 -19.34
C SER A 372 6.13 -0.47 -18.20
N LEU A 373 6.04 -1.78 -18.48
CA LEU A 373 6.40 -2.82 -17.52
C LEU A 373 7.87 -2.71 -17.13
N GLY A 374 8.14 -2.80 -15.83
CA GLY A 374 9.46 -2.69 -15.25
C GLY A 374 10.38 -3.87 -15.60
N HIS A 375 11.69 -3.66 -15.48
CA HIS A 375 12.68 -4.74 -15.58
C HIS A 375 12.44 -5.84 -14.54
N LEU A 376 12.02 -5.46 -13.32
CA LEU A 376 11.70 -6.43 -12.27
C LEU A 376 10.58 -7.38 -12.71
N THR A 377 9.52 -6.86 -13.34
CA THR A 377 8.39 -7.66 -13.79
C THR A 377 8.77 -8.62 -14.91
N LYS A 378 9.66 -8.22 -15.81
CA LYS A 378 10.20 -9.09 -16.85
C LYS A 378 11.02 -10.23 -16.25
N LEU A 379 11.83 -9.94 -15.22
CA LEU A 379 12.56 -10.96 -14.47
C LEU A 379 11.61 -11.95 -13.80
N LEU A 380 10.60 -11.45 -13.07
CA LEU A 380 9.56 -12.27 -12.43
C LEU A 380 8.80 -13.13 -13.45
N ALA A 381 8.54 -12.60 -14.66
CA ALA A 381 7.91 -13.35 -15.75
C ALA A 381 8.79 -14.47 -16.30
N ASN A 382 10.10 -14.22 -16.45
CA ASN A 382 11.04 -15.28 -16.86
C ASN A 382 11.09 -16.40 -15.81
N MET A 383 11.13 -16.04 -14.51
CA MET A 383 11.05 -17.03 -13.43
C MET A 383 9.74 -17.81 -13.45
N HIS A 384 8.62 -17.14 -13.79
CA HIS A 384 7.34 -17.81 -13.99
C HIS A 384 7.38 -18.85 -15.11
N ALA A 385 7.99 -18.51 -16.25
CA ALA A 385 8.13 -19.41 -17.38
C ALA A 385 9.00 -20.64 -17.03
N MET A 386 10.13 -20.42 -16.35
CA MET A 386 11.03 -21.50 -15.92
C MET A 386 10.39 -22.43 -14.88
N SER A 387 9.55 -21.90 -13.98
CA SER A 387 8.82 -22.70 -12.99
C SER A 387 7.79 -23.66 -13.61
N SER A 388 7.43 -23.46 -14.88
CA SER A 388 6.45 -24.29 -15.60
C SER A 388 7.10 -25.50 -16.30
N GLU A 389 8.44 -25.64 -16.24
CA GLU A 389 9.15 -26.80 -16.80
C GLU A 389 9.22 -27.97 -15.78
N PRO A 390 8.95 -29.22 -16.21
CA PRO A 390 8.78 -30.37 -15.32
C PRO A 390 10.05 -30.86 -14.59
N ASP A 391 11.26 -30.44 -15.01
CA ASP A 391 12.55 -30.93 -14.48
C ASP A 391 13.25 -29.94 -13.51
N TYR A 392 12.58 -28.87 -13.08
CA TYR A 392 13.21 -27.82 -12.25
C TYR A 392 12.98 -28.00 -10.74
N ASN A 393 14.06 -27.99 -9.96
CA ASN A 393 14.03 -28.12 -8.50
C ASN A 393 13.32 -26.91 -7.83
N ALA A 394 12.06 -27.11 -7.44
CA ALA A 394 11.13 -26.11 -6.90
C ALA A 394 11.43 -25.61 -5.47
N GLN A 395 12.58 -25.91 -4.88
CA GLN A 395 12.76 -25.76 -3.43
C GLN A 395 12.88 -24.30 -2.94
N ASN A 396 13.12 -23.32 -3.82
CA ASN A 396 13.40 -21.93 -3.40
C ASN A 396 12.71 -20.83 -4.23
N LEU A 397 11.77 -21.14 -5.13
CA LEU A 397 11.13 -20.14 -6.00
C LEU A 397 9.66 -19.87 -5.59
N PRO A 398 9.18 -18.61 -5.58
CA PRO A 398 7.79 -18.30 -5.25
C PRO A 398 6.83 -19.03 -6.20
N SER A 399 5.77 -19.64 -5.66
CA SER A 399 4.76 -20.37 -6.45
C SER A 399 3.93 -19.45 -7.37
N ASP A 400 3.95 -18.15 -7.12
CA ASP A 400 3.26 -17.10 -7.88
C ASP A 400 4.15 -15.84 -8.00
N PRO A 401 5.23 -15.89 -8.81
CA PRO A 401 6.23 -14.81 -8.84
C PRO A 401 5.69 -13.48 -9.36
N LEU A 402 4.59 -13.49 -10.13
CA LEU A 402 3.92 -12.29 -10.62
C LEU A 402 2.74 -11.86 -9.74
N PHE A 403 2.48 -12.54 -8.63
CA PHE A 403 1.37 -12.25 -7.71
C PHE A 403 0.00 -12.25 -8.42
N LEU A 404 -0.19 -13.11 -9.43
CA LEU A 404 -1.47 -13.21 -10.15
C LEU A 404 -2.58 -13.74 -9.26
N ARG A 405 -2.29 -14.70 -8.37
CA ARG A 405 -3.25 -15.20 -7.38
C ARG A 405 -3.60 -14.12 -6.37
N SER A 406 -2.59 -13.39 -5.92
CA SER A 406 -2.74 -12.23 -5.04
C SER A 406 -3.63 -11.14 -5.67
N LEU A 407 -3.39 -10.73 -6.90
CA LEU A 407 -4.26 -9.80 -7.64
C LEU A 407 -5.69 -10.33 -7.81
N THR A 408 -5.82 -11.64 -8.06
CA THR A 408 -7.13 -12.28 -8.23
C THR A 408 -7.96 -12.23 -6.95
N LYS A 409 -7.33 -12.43 -5.78
CA LYS A 409 -8.00 -12.25 -4.48
C LYS A 409 -8.51 -10.83 -4.27
N ILE A 410 -7.71 -9.83 -4.68
CA ILE A 410 -8.07 -8.40 -4.57
C ILE A 410 -9.34 -8.07 -5.36
N LEU A 411 -9.61 -8.76 -6.48
CA LEU A 411 -10.85 -8.54 -7.26
C LEU A 411 -12.13 -8.79 -6.46
N ALA A 412 -12.08 -9.73 -5.51
CA ALA A 412 -13.23 -10.14 -4.72
C ALA A 412 -13.50 -9.23 -3.51
N TRP A 413 -12.58 -8.29 -3.20
CA TRP A 413 -12.77 -7.36 -2.10
C TRP A 413 -13.83 -6.30 -2.45
N PRO A 414 -14.70 -5.90 -1.51
CA PRO A 414 -15.72 -4.86 -1.72
C PRO A 414 -15.12 -3.44 -1.69
N ASP A 415 -14.08 -3.23 -2.50
CA ASP A 415 -13.50 -1.93 -2.85
C ASP A 415 -13.43 -1.82 -4.38
N THR A 416 -14.35 -1.03 -4.94
CA THR A 416 -14.54 -0.93 -6.38
C THR A 416 -13.35 -0.26 -7.08
N SER A 417 -12.66 0.65 -6.40
CA SER A 417 -11.48 1.34 -6.93
C SER A 417 -10.32 0.37 -7.10
N ILE A 418 -10.00 -0.37 -6.03
CA ILE A 418 -8.89 -1.33 -6.02
C ILE A 418 -9.19 -2.50 -6.98
N CYS A 419 -10.44 -2.99 -6.99
CA CYS A 419 -10.86 -4.03 -7.93
C CYS A 419 -10.62 -3.63 -9.40
N SER A 420 -10.98 -2.39 -9.78
CA SER A 420 -10.80 -1.93 -11.16
C SER A 420 -9.32 -1.88 -11.57
N LYS A 421 -8.46 -1.37 -10.69
CA LYS A 421 -7.01 -1.28 -10.90
C LYS A 421 -6.35 -2.66 -10.93
N ALA A 422 -6.76 -3.58 -10.06
CA ALA A 422 -6.27 -4.97 -10.07
C ALA A 422 -6.64 -5.70 -11.37
N ALA A 423 -7.87 -5.52 -11.88
CA ALA A 423 -8.30 -6.10 -13.15
C ALA A 423 -7.49 -5.57 -14.35
N GLN A 424 -7.12 -4.29 -14.33
CA GLN A 424 -6.23 -3.71 -15.33
C GLN A 424 -4.84 -4.36 -15.30
N TRP A 425 -4.24 -4.50 -14.10
CA TRP A 425 -2.95 -5.16 -13.95
C TRP A 425 -2.96 -6.62 -14.39
N ILE A 426 -3.99 -7.39 -14.02
CA ILE A 426 -4.18 -8.76 -14.52
C ILE A 426 -4.18 -8.78 -16.05
N SER A 427 -4.93 -7.87 -16.68
CA SER A 427 -4.99 -7.79 -18.15
C SER A 427 -3.61 -7.52 -18.79
N ILE A 428 -2.83 -6.60 -18.21
CA ILE A 428 -1.49 -6.24 -18.69
C ILE A 428 -0.52 -7.42 -18.52
N LEU A 429 -0.53 -8.08 -17.35
CA LEU A 429 0.36 -9.18 -17.04
C LEU A 429 0.06 -10.43 -17.86
N VAL A 430 -1.22 -10.77 -18.03
CA VAL A 430 -1.65 -11.89 -18.90
C VAL A 430 -1.20 -11.62 -20.34
N GLU A 431 -1.40 -10.40 -20.84
CA GLU A 431 -0.96 -10.04 -22.19
C GLU A 431 0.55 -10.14 -22.37
N MET A 432 1.33 -9.72 -21.36
CA MET A 432 2.78 -9.89 -21.35
C MET A 432 3.18 -11.37 -21.37
N LEU A 433 2.57 -12.21 -20.52
CA LEU A 433 2.87 -13.65 -20.48
C LEU A 433 2.53 -14.39 -21.77
N THR A 434 1.53 -13.94 -22.52
CA THR A 434 1.14 -14.58 -23.79
C THR A 434 1.83 -14.05 -25.02
N ASN A 435 2.36 -12.82 -24.97
CA ASN A 435 3.08 -12.19 -26.08
C ASN A 435 4.60 -12.39 -26.01
N THR A 436 5.13 -12.98 -24.94
CA THR A 436 6.57 -13.15 -24.70
C THR A 436 7.09 -14.49 -25.24
N VAL A 437 7.40 -14.54 -26.54
CA VAL A 437 8.52 -15.36 -27.05
C VAL A 437 9.42 -14.47 -27.91
N THR A 438 10.68 -14.44 -27.51
CA THR A 438 11.73 -13.51 -27.93
C THR A 438 12.16 -13.65 -29.38
N GLN A 439 12.53 -12.49 -29.93
CA GLN A 439 13.48 -12.32 -31.03
C GLN A 439 14.74 -13.19 -30.81
N THR A 440 14.82 -14.32 -31.51
CA THR A 440 16.07 -14.99 -31.84
C THR A 440 16.15 -15.12 -33.35
N ASN A 441 16.78 -14.14 -34.01
CA ASN A 441 17.39 -14.13 -35.36
C ASN A 441 16.94 -15.14 -36.45
N CYS A 442 15.68 -15.53 -36.54
CA CYS A 442 15.11 -16.34 -37.63
C CYS A 442 13.60 -16.09 -37.76
N GLY A 443 13.22 -15.02 -38.46
CA GLY A 443 11.85 -14.77 -38.97
C GLY A 443 10.75 -14.46 -37.94
N PRO A 444 9.63 -13.84 -38.36
CA PRO A 444 8.51 -13.50 -37.48
C PRO A 444 7.59 -14.72 -37.31
N LYS A 445 7.92 -15.62 -36.39
CA LYS A 445 6.93 -16.56 -35.82
C LYS A 445 6.74 -16.20 -34.36
N ILE A 446 5.66 -15.46 -34.08
CA ILE A 446 5.18 -15.22 -32.72
C ILE A 446 4.68 -16.57 -32.19
N ALA A 447 5.53 -17.30 -31.47
CA ALA A 447 5.03 -18.38 -30.63
C ALA A 447 4.28 -17.71 -29.47
N THR A 448 2.97 -17.89 -29.41
CA THR A 448 2.17 -17.43 -28.27
C THR A 448 2.25 -18.51 -27.20
N THR A 449 2.82 -18.18 -26.05
CA THR A 449 2.78 -19.03 -24.87
C THR A 449 1.37 -18.96 -24.30
N HIS A 450 0.70 -20.11 -24.17
CA HIS A 450 -0.61 -20.16 -23.55
C HIS A 450 -0.48 -20.10 -22.02
N LEU A 451 -1.39 -19.37 -21.37
CA LEU A 451 -1.50 -19.39 -19.92
C LEU A 451 -1.84 -20.81 -19.44
N SER A 452 -1.26 -21.25 -18.32
CA SER A 452 -1.56 -22.58 -17.78
C SER A 452 -3.03 -22.68 -17.35
N PRO A 453 -3.68 -23.86 -17.50
CA PRO A 453 -5.09 -24.05 -17.15
C PRO A 453 -5.41 -23.64 -15.71
N ASN A 454 -4.58 -24.07 -14.76
CA ASN A 454 -4.79 -23.80 -13.33
C ASN A 454 -4.81 -22.30 -13.00
N ILE A 455 -3.90 -21.52 -13.60
CA ILE A 455 -3.85 -20.07 -13.36
C ILE A 455 -5.01 -19.38 -14.06
N ALA A 456 -5.33 -19.79 -15.29
CA ALA A 456 -6.45 -19.22 -16.03
C ALA A 456 -7.80 -19.46 -15.34
N GLU A 457 -8.04 -20.67 -14.80
CA GLU A 457 -9.21 -20.98 -14.00
C GLU A 457 -9.30 -20.11 -12.75
N PHE A 458 -8.18 -19.94 -12.04
CA PHE A 458 -8.12 -19.13 -10.83
C PHE A 458 -8.46 -17.67 -11.12
N ILE A 459 -7.80 -17.07 -12.13
CA ILE A 459 -8.04 -15.70 -12.57
C ILE A 459 -9.51 -15.53 -12.99
N LEU A 460 -10.04 -16.43 -13.81
CA LEU A 460 -11.43 -16.35 -14.27
C LEU A 460 -12.41 -16.43 -13.11
N PHE A 461 -12.19 -17.35 -12.17
CA PHE A 461 -13.03 -17.47 -10.98
C PHE A 461 -13.02 -16.17 -10.16
N GLY A 462 -11.85 -15.58 -9.89
CA GLY A 462 -11.79 -14.31 -9.17
C GLY A 462 -12.40 -13.13 -9.92
N ILE A 463 -12.34 -13.11 -11.27
CA ILE A 463 -13.07 -12.12 -12.08
C ILE A 463 -14.58 -12.27 -11.90
N LEU A 464 -15.11 -13.50 -11.88
CA LEU A 464 -16.52 -13.75 -11.63
C LEU A 464 -16.93 -13.32 -10.21
N CYS A 465 -16.10 -13.60 -9.20
CA CYS A 465 -16.29 -13.09 -7.84
C CYS A 465 -16.29 -11.56 -7.82
N GLY A 466 -15.35 -10.90 -8.50
CA GLY A 466 -15.30 -9.45 -8.60
C GLY A 466 -16.51 -8.85 -9.32
N LEU A 467 -17.04 -9.51 -10.35
CA LEU A 467 -18.30 -9.10 -11.00
C LEU A 467 -19.48 -9.23 -10.04
N HIS A 468 -19.49 -10.27 -9.21
CA HIS A 468 -20.51 -10.47 -8.19
C HIS A 468 -20.49 -9.41 -7.10
N VAL A 469 -19.29 -9.02 -6.63
CA VAL A 469 -19.14 -8.07 -5.52
C VAL A 469 -19.22 -6.61 -5.99
N ASN A 470 -18.54 -6.28 -7.09
CA ASN A 470 -18.30 -4.89 -7.53
C ASN A 470 -19.02 -4.49 -8.83
N GLY A 471 -19.65 -5.43 -9.54
CA GLY A 471 -20.04 -5.25 -10.94
C GLY A 471 -21.12 -4.20 -11.28
N LYS A 472 -21.96 -3.77 -10.33
CA LYS A 472 -22.92 -2.64 -10.55
C LYS A 472 -22.60 -1.38 -9.76
N ASN A 473 -21.58 -1.41 -8.90
CA ASN A 473 -21.23 -0.27 -8.04
C ASN A 473 -20.49 0.83 -8.82
N ALA A 474 -19.74 0.46 -9.87
CA ALA A 474 -19.18 1.41 -10.82
C ALA A 474 -19.03 0.81 -12.23
N GLU A 475 -19.42 1.57 -13.25
CA GLU A 475 -19.30 1.17 -14.66
C GLU A 475 -17.85 0.90 -15.07
N ASN A 476 -16.89 1.63 -14.51
CA ASN A 476 -15.46 1.43 -14.77
C ASN A 476 -14.99 0.03 -14.30
N ALA A 477 -15.32 -0.37 -13.07
CA ALA A 477 -14.94 -1.67 -12.53
C ALA A 477 -15.54 -2.81 -13.35
N LEU A 478 -16.82 -2.70 -13.73
CA LEU A 478 -17.48 -3.64 -14.63
C LEU A 478 -16.71 -3.79 -15.95
N ASN A 479 -16.38 -2.67 -16.60
CA ASN A 479 -15.67 -2.68 -17.88
C ASN A 479 -14.27 -3.30 -17.76
N CYS A 480 -13.54 -3.00 -16.69
CA CYS A 480 -12.22 -3.58 -16.43
C CYS A 480 -12.28 -5.09 -16.19
N LEU A 481 -13.25 -5.56 -15.40
CA LEU A 481 -13.46 -6.99 -15.12
C LEU A 481 -13.88 -7.77 -16.38
N LEU A 482 -14.81 -7.23 -17.16
CA LEU A 482 -15.21 -7.85 -18.43
C LEU A 482 -14.04 -7.92 -19.40
N TYR A 483 -13.21 -6.88 -19.48
CA TYR A 483 -12.02 -6.85 -20.32
C TYR A 483 -10.98 -7.90 -19.87
N ALA A 484 -10.69 -7.97 -18.57
CA ALA A 484 -9.79 -8.98 -18.00
C ALA A 484 -10.30 -10.40 -18.25
N GLY A 485 -11.62 -10.61 -18.16
CA GLY A 485 -12.24 -11.92 -18.42
C GLY A 485 -12.03 -12.37 -19.86
N ILE A 486 -12.28 -11.49 -20.84
CA ILE A 486 -12.06 -11.77 -22.26
C ILE A 486 -10.57 -12.05 -22.53
N LYS A 487 -9.67 -11.23 -21.98
CA LYS A 487 -8.23 -11.42 -22.15
C LYS A 487 -7.77 -12.77 -21.61
N THR A 488 -8.23 -13.14 -20.41
CA THR A 488 -7.97 -14.46 -19.82
C THR A 488 -8.50 -15.57 -20.71
N TYR A 489 -9.73 -15.44 -21.22
CA TYR A 489 -10.36 -16.44 -22.08
C TYR A 489 -9.63 -16.63 -23.43
N LEU A 490 -9.01 -15.57 -23.96
CA LEU A 490 -8.21 -15.61 -25.19
C LEU A 490 -6.74 -16.03 -24.96
N SER A 491 -6.29 -16.04 -23.71
CA SER A 491 -4.89 -16.30 -23.34
C SER A 491 -4.54 -17.80 -23.25
N VAL A 492 -5.53 -18.67 -23.32
CA VAL A 492 -5.37 -20.14 -23.21
C VAL A 492 -5.63 -20.83 -24.56
N ASP A 493 -5.24 -22.10 -24.67
CA ASP A 493 -5.60 -22.94 -25.81
C ASP A 493 -7.15 -23.05 -25.92
N ILE A 494 -7.66 -23.19 -27.15
CA ILE A 494 -9.10 -23.32 -27.42
C ILE A 494 -9.71 -24.51 -26.67
N ILE A 495 -8.99 -25.63 -26.55
CA ILE A 495 -9.45 -26.81 -25.81
C ILE A 495 -9.64 -26.45 -24.33
N VAL A 496 -8.65 -25.78 -23.73
CA VAL A 496 -8.70 -25.33 -22.33
C VAL A 496 -9.84 -24.32 -22.12
N ALA A 497 -10.04 -23.38 -23.03
CA ALA A 497 -11.17 -22.44 -22.96
C ALA A 497 -12.53 -23.17 -22.95
N ARG A 498 -12.71 -24.13 -23.86
CA ARG A 498 -13.97 -24.86 -24.07
C ARG A 498 -14.26 -25.95 -23.04
N GLN A 499 -13.27 -26.35 -22.26
CA GLN A 499 -13.40 -27.36 -21.20
C GLN A 499 -13.31 -26.68 -19.83
N ASN A 500 -12.10 -26.29 -19.43
CA ASN A 500 -11.77 -25.74 -18.12
C ASN A 500 -12.53 -24.45 -17.83
N LEU A 501 -12.33 -23.42 -18.65
CA LEU A 501 -12.92 -22.09 -18.39
C LEU A 501 -14.44 -22.10 -18.54
N ARG A 502 -14.97 -22.84 -19.52
CA ARG A 502 -16.42 -23.11 -19.63
C ARG A 502 -16.96 -23.75 -18.35
N SER A 503 -16.30 -24.78 -17.83
CA SER A 503 -16.74 -25.47 -16.61
C SER A 503 -16.80 -24.53 -15.41
N VAL A 504 -15.82 -23.61 -15.28
CA VAL A 504 -15.82 -22.59 -14.22
C VAL A 504 -17.04 -21.67 -14.34
N ILE A 505 -17.32 -21.14 -15.54
CA ILE A 505 -18.48 -20.24 -15.76
C ILE A 505 -19.80 -20.98 -15.48
N ILE A 506 -19.96 -22.21 -15.97
CA ILE A 506 -21.17 -23.01 -15.74
C ILE A 506 -21.37 -23.23 -14.25
N ARG A 507 -20.34 -23.67 -13.53
CA ARG A 507 -20.42 -23.92 -12.08
C ARG A 507 -20.89 -22.67 -11.33
N VAL A 508 -20.26 -21.52 -11.57
CA VAL A 508 -20.62 -20.27 -10.89
C VAL A 508 -22.04 -19.80 -11.25
N LEU A 509 -22.44 -19.91 -12.52
CA LEU A 509 -23.81 -19.55 -12.94
C LEU A 509 -24.85 -20.48 -12.30
N MET A 510 -24.58 -21.78 -12.25
CA MET A 510 -25.49 -22.76 -11.63
C MET A 510 -25.64 -22.51 -10.13
N ASP A 511 -24.54 -22.23 -9.43
CA ASP A 511 -24.56 -21.87 -8.01
C ASP A 511 -25.38 -20.58 -7.76
N THR A 512 -25.22 -19.58 -8.62
CA THR A 512 -25.94 -18.30 -8.51
C THR A 512 -27.44 -18.44 -8.82
N LEU A 513 -27.82 -19.40 -9.67
CA LEU A 513 -29.20 -19.64 -10.12
C LEU A 513 -29.92 -20.76 -9.35
N ASN A 514 -29.42 -21.14 -8.16
CA ASN A 514 -29.95 -22.21 -7.30
C ASN A 514 -30.02 -23.60 -7.97
N GLY A 515 -29.14 -23.89 -8.93
CA GLY A 515 -28.97 -25.24 -9.48
C GLY A 515 -30.14 -25.77 -10.32
N ASP A 516 -30.97 -24.89 -10.90
CA ASP A 516 -32.08 -25.30 -11.76
C ASP A 516 -31.56 -25.99 -13.04
N LYS A 517 -31.62 -27.32 -13.06
CA LYS A 517 -31.13 -28.19 -14.15
C LYS A 517 -31.78 -27.87 -15.51
N THR A 518 -32.95 -27.23 -15.53
CA THR A 518 -33.61 -26.84 -16.80
C THR A 518 -32.89 -25.70 -17.50
N LYS A 519 -32.12 -24.88 -16.77
CA LYS A 519 -31.36 -23.74 -17.29
C LYS A 519 -29.96 -24.11 -17.76
N GLU A 520 -29.45 -25.26 -17.34
CA GLU A 520 -28.09 -25.73 -17.69
C GLU A 520 -27.89 -25.82 -19.21
N GLY A 521 -28.85 -26.42 -19.93
CA GLY A 521 -28.81 -26.49 -21.40
C GLY A 521 -28.85 -25.12 -22.08
N GLN A 522 -29.62 -24.17 -21.53
CA GLN A 522 -29.67 -22.80 -22.05
C GLN A 522 -28.35 -22.05 -21.80
N ILE A 523 -27.76 -22.19 -20.61
CA ILE A 523 -26.46 -21.61 -20.25
C ILE A 523 -25.38 -22.15 -21.18
N GLN A 524 -25.35 -23.46 -21.39
CA GLN A 524 -24.38 -24.11 -22.28
C GLN A 524 -24.50 -23.60 -23.71
N GLN A 525 -25.73 -23.43 -24.22
CA GLN A 525 -25.97 -22.87 -25.54
C GLN A 525 -25.50 -21.41 -25.65
N GLN A 526 -25.74 -20.56 -24.64
CA GLN A 526 -25.26 -19.18 -24.63
C GLN A 526 -23.72 -19.09 -24.62
N ILE A 527 -23.06 -19.96 -23.83
CA ILE A 527 -21.60 -20.04 -23.80
C ILE A 527 -21.05 -20.52 -25.15
N GLN A 528 -21.68 -21.49 -25.80
CA GLN A 528 -21.29 -21.94 -27.13
C GLN A 528 -21.38 -20.82 -28.18
N ILE A 529 -22.46 -20.03 -28.18
CA ILE A 529 -22.62 -18.86 -29.06
C ILE A 529 -21.51 -17.82 -28.81
N PHE A 530 -21.13 -17.61 -27.56
CA PHE A 530 -20.02 -16.72 -27.22
C PHE A 530 -18.68 -17.26 -27.72
N GLU A 531 -18.38 -18.53 -27.47
CA GLU A 531 -17.14 -19.16 -27.94
C GLU A 531 -17.00 -19.15 -29.47
N GLU A 532 -18.11 -19.33 -30.20
CA GLU A 532 -18.14 -19.17 -31.65
C GLU A 532 -17.79 -17.74 -32.07
N LYS A 533 -18.26 -16.71 -31.34
CA LYS A 533 -17.85 -15.32 -31.57
C LYS A 533 -16.40 -15.04 -31.19
N MET A 534 -15.85 -15.79 -30.23
CA MET A 534 -14.46 -15.63 -29.79
C MET A 534 -13.47 -16.28 -30.76
N PHE A 535 -13.76 -17.51 -31.23
CA PHE A 535 -12.81 -18.36 -31.95
C PHE A 535 -13.25 -18.76 -33.37
N GLY A 536 -14.50 -18.53 -33.76
CA GLY A 536 -15.09 -19.12 -34.96
C GLY A 536 -14.65 -18.50 -36.29
N ASN A 537 -14.30 -17.22 -36.32
CA ASN A 537 -13.95 -16.53 -37.58
C ASN A 537 -12.54 -15.93 -37.51
N ARG A 538 -11.55 -16.64 -38.07
CA ARG A 538 -10.14 -16.24 -38.04
C ARG A 538 -9.81 -15.11 -39.02
N ASP A 539 -10.57 -14.99 -40.12
CA ASP A 539 -10.32 -14.00 -41.18
C ASP A 539 -10.85 -12.60 -40.83
N LYS A 540 -11.89 -12.53 -39.99
CA LYS A 540 -12.47 -11.28 -39.47
C LYS A 540 -12.80 -11.42 -37.98
N PRO A 541 -11.80 -11.30 -37.09
CA PRO A 541 -12.03 -11.43 -35.66
C PRO A 541 -12.98 -10.34 -35.14
N ALA A 542 -13.88 -10.73 -34.23
CA ALA A 542 -14.79 -9.78 -33.58
C ALA A 542 -14.01 -8.68 -32.84
N THR A 543 -14.54 -7.46 -32.85
CA THR A 543 -13.95 -6.34 -32.11
C THR A 543 -13.96 -6.62 -30.61
N MET A 544 -13.00 -6.04 -29.86
CA MET A 544 -12.97 -6.19 -28.40
C MET A 544 -14.26 -5.72 -27.73
N ARG A 545 -14.92 -4.70 -28.29
CA ARG A 545 -16.24 -4.23 -27.85
C ARG A 545 -17.31 -5.32 -28.01
N ALA A 546 -17.40 -5.92 -29.20
CA ALA A 546 -18.38 -6.98 -29.46
C ALA A 546 -18.14 -8.24 -28.59
N ARG A 547 -16.87 -8.61 -28.38
CA ARG A 547 -16.49 -9.71 -27.47
C ARG A 547 -16.91 -9.42 -26.03
N ARG A 548 -16.75 -8.17 -25.58
CA ARG A 548 -17.15 -7.73 -24.25
C ARG A 548 -18.65 -7.75 -24.05
N ASP A 549 -19.40 -7.28 -25.04
CA ASP A 549 -20.86 -7.30 -24.99
C ASP A 549 -21.38 -8.75 -25.01
N ALA A 550 -20.71 -9.66 -25.72
CA ALA A 550 -21.03 -11.09 -25.70
C ALA A 550 -20.70 -11.75 -24.35
N PHE A 551 -19.54 -11.45 -23.75
CA PHE A 551 -19.18 -11.95 -22.43
C PHE A 551 -20.14 -11.43 -21.35
N LYS A 552 -20.47 -10.13 -21.39
CA LYS A 552 -21.44 -9.50 -20.48
C LYS A 552 -22.77 -10.23 -20.48
N LYS A 553 -23.28 -10.65 -21.64
CA LYS A 553 -24.54 -11.40 -21.73
C LYS A 553 -24.54 -12.73 -20.98
N ILE A 554 -23.39 -13.40 -20.90
CA ILE A 554 -23.25 -14.67 -20.18
C ILE A 554 -23.19 -14.44 -18.68
N VAL A 555 -22.39 -13.45 -18.26
CA VAL A 555 -22.14 -13.19 -16.84
C VAL A 555 -23.16 -12.26 -16.20
N ASP A 556 -24.13 -11.72 -16.97
CA ASP A 556 -25.19 -10.83 -16.48
C ASP A 556 -25.91 -11.33 -15.21
N PRO A 557 -26.22 -12.64 -15.06
CA PRO A 557 -26.82 -13.17 -13.83
C PRO A 557 -25.92 -13.09 -12.60
N ILE A 558 -24.60 -13.02 -12.78
CA ILE A 558 -23.60 -12.96 -11.69
C ILE A 558 -23.38 -11.51 -11.25
N ILE A 559 -23.52 -10.54 -12.18
CA ILE A 559 -23.23 -9.13 -11.93
C ILE A 559 -24.09 -8.62 -10.75
N GLY A 560 -23.42 -8.33 -9.63
CA GLY A 560 -24.06 -8.05 -8.34
C GLY A 560 -25.07 -6.92 -8.37
N VAL A 561 -26.20 -7.06 -7.65
CA VAL A 561 -27.22 -6.01 -7.51
C VAL A 561 -26.83 -5.05 -6.38
N PRO A 562 -26.80 -3.72 -6.60
CA PRO A 562 -26.40 -2.76 -5.58
C PRO A 562 -27.36 -2.79 -4.39
N LEU A 563 -26.84 -2.52 -3.19
CA LEU A 563 -27.60 -2.57 -1.94
C LEU A 563 -28.88 -1.71 -2.00
N SER A 564 -28.81 -0.56 -2.67
CA SER A 564 -29.93 0.36 -2.88
C SER A 564 -31.08 -0.20 -3.73
N GLN A 565 -30.83 -1.24 -4.53
CA GLN A 565 -31.85 -1.96 -5.29
C GLN A 565 -32.37 -3.21 -4.57
N ARG A 566 -31.59 -3.79 -3.64
CA ARG A 566 -32.01 -4.96 -2.84
C ARG A 566 -33.13 -4.63 -1.85
N PHE A 567 -33.19 -3.38 -1.37
CA PHE A 567 -34.20 -2.90 -0.43
C PHE A 567 -35.33 -2.08 -1.08
N ARG A 568 -35.31 -1.90 -2.40
CA ARG A 568 -36.43 -1.30 -3.12
C ARG A 568 -37.37 -2.41 -3.55
N ASN A 569 -38.57 -2.44 -2.96
CA ASN A 569 -39.71 -3.04 -3.66
C ASN A 569 -39.80 -2.37 -5.03
N GLU A 570 -39.84 -3.15 -6.11
CA GLU A 570 -39.97 -2.63 -7.47
C GLU A 570 -41.26 -1.82 -7.61
N PHE A 571 -41.19 -0.51 -7.40
CA PHE A 571 -42.23 0.42 -7.79
C PHE A 571 -41.78 1.14 -9.05
N GLN A 572 -42.35 0.77 -10.20
CA GLN A 572 -42.26 1.57 -11.42
C GLN A 572 -43.01 2.87 -11.20
N ILE A 573 -42.27 3.95 -10.88
CA ILE A 573 -42.86 5.29 -10.84
C ILE A 573 -43.04 5.73 -12.29
N HIS A 574 -44.21 5.43 -12.85
CA HIS A 574 -44.62 6.00 -14.12
C HIS A 574 -44.85 7.50 -13.90
N SER A 575 -44.05 8.32 -14.59
CA SER A 575 -44.13 9.80 -14.63
C SER A 575 -43.79 10.56 -13.35
N ILE A 576 -42.48 10.74 -13.11
CA ILE A 576 -42.01 11.89 -12.32
C ILE A 576 -41.95 13.09 -13.28
N PRO A 577 -42.57 14.25 -12.98
CA PRO A 577 -42.39 15.46 -13.77
C PRO A 577 -40.91 15.86 -13.78
N PRO A 578 -40.36 16.30 -14.93
CA PRO A 578 -38.97 16.71 -14.99
C PRO A 578 -38.72 17.88 -14.02
N LEU A 579 -37.75 17.72 -13.12
CA LEU A 579 -37.26 18.80 -12.26
C LEU A 579 -36.80 19.97 -13.12
N HIS A 580 -37.48 21.10 -13.00
CA HIS A 580 -37.16 22.32 -13.72
C HIS A 580 -35.85 22.89 -13.16
N ARG A 581 -34.72 22.55 -13.79
CA ARG A 581 -33.45 23.21 -13.50
C ARG A 581 -33.54 24.63 -14.04
N PRO A 582 -33.38 25.69 -13.23
CA PRO A 582 -33.31 27.05 -13.75
C PRO A 582 -32.14 27.13 -14.74
N LYS A 583 -32.39 27.70 -15.93
CA LYS A 583 -31.38 27.87 -16.96
C LYS A 583 -30.25 28.73 -16.40
N TRP A 584 -29.07 28.16 -16.25
CA TRP A 584 -27.85 28.93 -16.03
C TRP A 584 -27.76 29.99 -17.12
N ILE A 585 -27.81 31.25 -16.72
CA ILE A 585 -27.62 32.39 -17.62
C ILE A 585 -26.19 32.27 -18.13
N ARG A 586 -26.03 31.84 -19.39
CA ARG A 586 -24.77 32.02 -20.11
C ARG A 586 -24.58 33.53 -20.30
N ILE A 587 -23.74 34.14 -19.48
CA ILE A 587 -23.20 35.46 -19.78
C ILE A 587 -22.36 35.28 -21.05
N ARG A 588 -22.92 35.69 -22.18
CA ARG A 588 -22.24 35.69 -23.47
C ARG A 588 -21.32 36.91 -23.46
N GLU A 589 -20.03 36.70 -23.29
CA GLU A 589 -19.02 37.75 -23.54
C GLU A 589 -19.22 38.27 -24.97
N LYS A 590 -19.78 39.47 -25.09
CA LYS A 590 -19.48 40.38 -26.20
C LYS A 590 -18.64 41.50 -25.59
N ARG A 591 -17.33 41.40 -25.80
CA ARG A 591 -16.40 42.51 -25.56
C ARG A 591 -16.62 43.51 -26.70
N ASP A 592 -17.27 44.63 -26.41
CA ASP A 592 -17.01 45.87 -27.13
C ASP A 592 -15.93 46.61 -26.35
N THR A 593 -14.71 46.59 -26.90
CA THR A 593 -13.55 47.30 -26.38
C THR A 593 -13.61 48.76 -26.80
N SER A 594 -14.31 49.58 -26.05
CA SER A 594 -14.05 51.02 -25.98
C SER A 594 -14.60 51.57 -24.68
N HIS A 595 -13.76 52.31 -23.95
CA HIS A 595 -13.94 52.83 -22.58
C HIS A 595 -13.46 51.90 -21.47
N ILE A 596 -12.13 51.78 -21.38
CA ILE A 596 -11.46 51.53 -20.09
C ILE A 596 -11.24 52.91 -19.47
N GLU A 597 -12.15 53.33 -18.60
CA GLU A 597 -11.81 54.25 -17.52
C GLU A 597 -11.75 53.46 -16.22
N ASN A 598 -10.62 53.63 -15.54
CA ASN A 598 -10.20 52.90 -14.36
C ASN A 598 -11.15 53.13 -13.18
N ASP A 599 -12.11 52.25 -12.98
CA ASP A 599 -12.66 52.00 -11.65
C ASP A 599 -13.28 50.59 -11.59
N PHE A 600 -12.42 49.58 -11.52
CA PHE A 600 -12.87 48.28 -10.99
C PHE A 600 -13.15 48.51 -9.52
N GLY A 601 -14.44 48.70 -9.18
CA GLY A 601 -14.99 48.96 -7.85
C GLY A 601 -14.71 47.89 -6.77
N LEU A 602 -13.47 47.42 -6.69
CA LEU A 602 -12.85 46.62 -5.65
C LEU A 602 -12.58 47.45 -4.40
N THR A 603 -12.42 48.77 -4.53
CA THR A 603 -12.30 49.71 -3.41
C THR A 603 -13.62 49.90 -2.64
N ASN A 604 -14.76 49.64 -3.29
CA ASN A 604 -16.10 49.70 -2.66
C ASN A 604 -16.50 48.41 -1.92
N LEU A 605 -15.66 47.37 -1.97
CA LEU A 605 -15.89 46.10 -1.25
C LEU A 605 -15.35 46.12 0.19
N PHE A 606 -14.56 47.15 0.55
CA PHE A 606 -14.01 47.34 1.89
C PHE A 606 -14.41 48.66 2.55
N THR A 607 -15.22 49.48 1.88
CA THR A 607 -15.82 50.67 2.49
C THR A 607 -17.23 50.33 2.98
N ASN A 608 -17.35 50.08 4.29
CA ASN A 608 -18.64 50.13 4.96
C ASN A 608 -19.27 51.51 4.70
N ALA A 609 -20.37 51.57 3.97
CA ALA A 609 -21.27 52.69 4.09
C ALA A 609 -22.20 52.43 5.28
N THR A 610 -22.25 53.34 6.24
CA THR A 610 -23.59 53.69 6.69
C THR A 610 -24.29 54.35 5.51
N ASN A 611 -25.25 53.59 4.96
CA ASN A 611 -26.24 53.86 3.91
C ASN A 611 -25.80 53.67 2.46
#